data_AF-A0A258CNN9-F1
#
_entry.id   AF-A0A258CNN9-F1
#
_cell.length_a   1.000
_cell.length_b   1.000
_cell.length_c   1.000
_cell.angle_alpha   90.00
_cell.angle_beta   90.00
_cell.angle_gamma   90.00
#
_symmetry.space_group_name_H-M   'P 1'
#
loop_
_entity.id
_entity.type
_entity.pdbx_description
1 polymer ?
#
loop_
_entity_poly.entity_id
_entity_poly.type
_entity_poly.pdbx_seq_one_letter_code
_entity_poly.pdbx_strand_id
1 'polypeptide(L)'
;MTFFHVIETIARGDASTAWCLSQAGGCAMSAAYLDLPVARAIFGDDPRAVLAWGPGPRVKAIECEGGYKVTGVWAFASGGRHATWLGAHCPIFKADGSPRLDETGRQQERTMLVRTGDVQWTDIWNTVGLRGTASDQFALTDFFVRADHSITRDFELECRESGPLYRMGAGTCYQVGFAAVACGIARGALDCFLDVARNKVPRGLKSP
;
A
#
# COMPACT_ATOMS: atom_id res chain seq x y z
N MET A 1 -2.77 -8.64 17.10
CA MET A 1 -2.21 -10.00 16.84
C MET A 1 -2.90 -10.73 15.69
N THR A 2 -4.23 -10.64 15.53
CA THR A 2 -4.96 -11.32 14.44
C THR A 2 -4.37 -11.06 13.04
N PHE A 3 -4.14 -9.80 12.69
CA PHE A 3 -3.56 -9.42 11.40
C PHE A 3 -2.21 -10.11 11.12
N PHE A 4 -1.30 -10.12 12.11
CA PHE A 4 -0.01 -10.79 12.00
C PHE A 4 -0.17 -12.28 11.66
N HIS A 5 -0.95 -13.03 12.45
CA HIS A 5 -1.09 -14.47 12.24
C HIS A 5 -1.77 -14.83 10.93
N VAL A 6 -2.73 -14.01 10.47
CA VAL A 6 -3.37 -14.19 9.17
C VAL A 6 -2.34 -14.01 8.05
N ILE A 7 -1.58 -12.92 8.06
CA ILE A 7 -0.56 -12.65 7.03
C ILE A 7 0.55 -13.70 7.07
N GLU A 8 1.03 -14.10 8.26
CA GLU A 8 2.03 -15.17 8.43
C GLU A 8 1.55 -16.51 7.85
N THR A 9 0.29 -16.88 8.14
CA THR A 9 -0.31 -18.12 7.63
C THR A 9 -0.40 -18.12 6.11
N ILE A 10 -0.83 -17.01 5.52
CA ILE A 10 -0.93 -16.87 4.06
C ILE A 10 0.47 -16.89 3.44
N ALA A 11 1.45 -16.23 4.05
CA ALA A 11 2.82 -16.16 3.54
C ALA A 11 3.52 -17.53 3.51
N ARG A 12 3.12 -18.46 4.38
CA ARG A 12 3.58 -19.86 4.33
C ARG A 12 3.09 -20.59 3.08
N GLY A 13 1.94 -20.19 2.53
CA GLY A 13 1.39 -20.73 1.27
C GLY A 13 1.85 -19.95 0.04
N ASP A 14 1.74 -18.62 0.05
CA ASP A 14 2.23 -17.74 -1.00
C ASP A 14 2.65 -16.36 -0.45
N ALA A 15 3.93 -16.05 -0.60
CA ALA A 15 4.53 -14.82 -0.10
C ALA A 15 4.00 -13.56 -0.80
N SER A 16 3.76 -13.64 -2.12
CA SER A 16 3.29 -12.49 -2.91
C SER A 16 1.86 -12.07 -2.52
N THR A 17 0.96 -13.03 -2.35
CA THR A 17 -0.41 -12.82 -1.89
C THR A 17 -0.42 -12.20 -0.50
N ALA A 18 0.36 -12.76 0.43
CA ALA A 18 0.48 -12.22 1.79
C ALA A 18 1.01 -10.78 1.80
N TRP A 19 2.00 -10.48 0.96
CA TRP A 19 2.53 -9.13 0.80
C TRP A 19 1.47 -8.15 0.28
N CYS A 20 0.71 -8.51 -0.74
CA CYS A 20 -0.37 -7.68 -1.28
C CYS A 20 -1.47 -7.44 -0.25
N LEU A 21 -1.87 -8.46 0.51
CA LEU A 21 -2.87 -8.31 1.58
C LEU A 21 -2.35 -7.43 2.72
N SER A 22 -1.08 -7.57 3.08
CA SER A 22 -0.43 -6.71 4.08
C SER A 22 -0.41 -5.24 3.62
N GLN A 23 -0.04 -5.01 2.36
CA GLN A 23 -0.04 -3.68 1.76
C GLN A 23 -1.45 -3.08 1.76
N ALA A 24 -2.45 -3.84 1.30
CA ALA A 24 -3.85 -3.42 1.29
C ALA A 24 -4.38 -3.06 2.68
N GLY A 25 -4.07 -3.88 3.69
CA GLY A 25 -4.48 -3.64 5.08
C GLY A 25 -3.88 -2.35 5.64
N GLY A 26 -2.60 -2.08 5.40
CA GLY A 26 -1.98 -0.81 5.79
C GLY A 26 -2.52 0.39 5.00
N CYS A 27 -2.86 0.21 3.72
CA CYS A 27 -3.48 1.26 2.91
C CYS A 27 -4.88 1.60 3.40
N ALA A 28 -5.67 0.61 3.79
CA ALA A 28 -7.04 0.78 4.29
C ALA A 28 -7.13 1.61 5.58
N MET A 29 -6.03 1.74 6.34
CA MET A 29 -5.98 2.63 7.51
C MET A 29 -6.22 4.10 7.15
N SER A 30 -6.06 4.49 5.87
CA SER A 30 -6.44 5.81 5.36
C SER A 30 -7.91 6.17 5.58
N ALA A 31 -8.80 5.18 5.73
CA ALA A 31 -10.22 5.41 6.00
C ALA A 31 -10.45 6.30 7.23
N ALA A 32 -9.62 6.18 8.27
CA ALA A 32 -9.72 6.97 9.49
C ALA A 32 -9.31 8.45 9.34
N TYR A 33 -8.70 8.82 8.21
CA TYR A 33 -8.19 10.17 7.97
C TYR A 33 -9.10 10.96 7.01
N LEU A 34 -10.06 10.28 6.39
CA LEU A 34 -11.02 10.86 5.47
C LEU A 34 -12.27 11.32 6.22
N ASP A 35 -12.93 12.35 5.69
CA ASP A 35 -14.30 12.65 6.09
C ASP A 35 -15.21 11.45 5.83
N LEU A 36 -16.10 11.15 6.78
CA LEU A 36 -16.94 9.95 6.76
C LEU A 36 -17.70 9.73 5.44
N PRO A 37 -18.31 10.76 4.79
CA PRO A 37 -18.94 10.59 3.49
C PRO A 37 -17.96 10.12 2.40
N VAL A 38 -16.72 10.62 2.40
CA VAL A 38 -15.69 10.21 1.43
C VAL A 38 -15.21 8.79 1.75
N ALA A 39 -14.97 8.48 3.02
CA ALA A 39 -14.61 7.13 3.44
C ALA A 39 -15.69 6.10 3.01
N ARG A 40 -16.97 6.42 3.18
CA ARG A 40 -18.08 5.54 2.71
C ARG A 40 -18.10 5.39 1.19
N ALA A 41 -17.86 6.45 0.44
CA ALA A 41 -17.80 6.38 -1.02
C ALA A 41 -16.63 5.51 -1.53
N ILE A 42 -15.52 5.43 -0.78
CA ILE A 42 -14.35 4.63 -1.13
C ILE A 42 -14.48 3.18 -0.65
N PHE A 43 -14.90 2.98 0.60
CA PHE A 43 -14.82 1.69 1.31
C PHE A 43 -16.17 1.06 1.66
N GLY A 44 -17.26 1.84 1.69
CA GLY A 44 -18.53 1.43 2.28
C GLY A 44 -19.39 0.55 1.38
N ASP A 45 -19.53 0.92 0.10
CA ASP A 45 -20.49 0.29 -0.81
C ASP A 45 -19.89 -0.85 -1.66
N ASP A 46 -18.57 -0.83 -1.91
CA ASP A 46 -17.88 -1.92 -2.62
C ASP A 46 -17.11 -2.79 -1.63
N PRO A 47 -17.55 -4.02 -1.32
CA PRO A 47 -16.83 -4.94 -0.44
C PRO A 47 -15.47 -5.38 -1.01
N ARG A 48 -15.18 -5.05 -2.27
CA ARG A 48 -13.90 -5.29 -2.93
C ARG A 48 -12.99 -4.06 -2.92
N ALA A 49 -13.37 -3.00 -2.19
CA ALA A 49 -12.55 -1.81 -2.06
C ALA A 49 -11.19 -2.16 -1.45
N VAL A 50 -10.16 -2.06 -2.29
CA VAL A 50 -8.76 -2.32 -1.92
C VAL A 50 -7.92 -1.16 -2.42
N LEU A 51 -6.96 -0.76 -1.60
CA LEU A 51 -6.01 0.30 -1.91
C LEU A 51 -4.62 -0.28 -2.06
N ALA A 52 -3.82 0.33 -2.92
CA ALA A 52 -2.40 0.06 -3.05
C ALA A 52 -1.64 1.37 -3.31
N TRP A 53 -0.39 1.44 -2.91
CA TRP A 53 0.50 2.54 -3.28
C TRP A 53 1.96 2.18 -3.07
N GLY A 54 2.83 3.01 -3.60
CA GLY A 54 4.25 3.01 -3.31
C GLY A 54 4.87 4.40 -3.45
N PRO A 55 6.19 4.53 -3.27
CA PRO A 55 6.89 5.81 -3.31
C PRO A 55 6.98 6.36 -4.74
N GLY A 56 7.13 7.68 -4.85
CA GLY A 56 7.36 8.38 -6.11
C GLY A 56 8.48 9.43 -5.97
N PRO A 57 9.65 9.25 -6.60
CA PRO A 57 10.80 10.13 -6.41
C PRO A 57 10.70 11.47 -7.15
N ARG A 58 9.79 11.59 -8.13
CA ARG A 58 9.59 12.80 -8.95
C ARG A 58 8.10 13.09 -9.08
N VAL A 59 7.52 13.60 -8.00
CA VAL A 59 6.08 13.78 -7.85
C VAL A 59 5.81 15.16 -7.27
N LYS A 60 4.69 15.76 -7.68
CA LYS A 60 4.21 17.03 -7.11
C LYS A 60 2.70 17.11 -7.17
N ALA A 61 2.14 17.80 -6.19
CA ALA A 61 0.76 18.24 -6.19
C ALA A 61 0.73 19.76 -6.04
N ILE A 62 0.17 20.47 -7.02
CA ILE A 62 0.06 21.93 -7.04
C ILE A 62 -1.35 22.30 -6.59
N GLU A 63 -1.47 23.16 -5.58
CA GLU A 63 -2.75 23.72 -5.13
C GLU A 63 -3.49 24.41 -6.29
N CYS A 64 -4.78 24.12 -6.39
CA CYS A 64 -5.72 24.75 -7.32
C CYS A 64 -7.10 24.88 -6.65
N GLU A 65 -8.04 25.51 -7.33
CA GLU A 65 -9.39 25.65 -6.79
C GLU A 65 -10.02 24.28 -6.50
N GLY A 66 -10.43 24.05 -5.25
CA GLY A 66 -11.07 22.82 -4.80
C GLY A 66 -10.16 21.59 -4.60
N GLY A 67 -8.85 21.70 -4.84
CA GLY A 67 -7.95 20.56 -4.67
C GLY A 67 -6.55 20.75 -5.24
N TYR A 68 -6.05 19.72 -5.93
CA TYR A 68 -4.67 19.64 -6.39
C TYR A 68 -4.56 19.17 -7.84
N LYS A 69 -3.61 19.74 -8.58
CA LYS A 69 -3.11 19.20 -9.84
C LYS A 69 -1.90 18.31 -9.59
N VAL A 70 -2.06 17.02 -9.85
CA VAL A 70 -1.10 15.97 -9.51
C VAL A 70 -0.39 15.49 -10.76
N THR A 71 0.94 15.53 -10.72
CA THR A 71 1.80 14.98 -11.77
C THR A 71 2.93 14.20 -11.14
N GLY A 72 3.15 12.98 -11.63
CA GLY A 72 4.19 12.15 -11.09
C GLY A 72 4.12 10.71 -11.52
N VAL A 73 5.08 9.96 -11.01
CA VAL A 73 5.28 8.55 -11.24
C VAL A 73 5.57 7.86 -9.91
N TRP A 74 4.78 6.84 -9.57
CA TRP A 74 4.93 6.04 -8.37
C TRP A 74 5.19 4.60 -8.75
N ALA A 75 6.17 3.97 -8.11
CA ALA A 75 6.52 2.57 -8.31
C ALA A 75 6.24 1.75 -7.05
N PHE A 76 6.48 0.44 -7.10
CA PHE A 76 6.23 -0.48 -5.98
C PHE A 76 4.76 -0.50 -5.53
N ALA A 77 3.80 -0.28 -6.44
CA ALA A 77 2.37 -0.35 -6.14
C ALA A 77 1.91 -1.81 -6.01
N SER A 78 2.36 -2.49 -4.94
CA SER A 78 2.14 -3.92 -4.72
C SER A 78 0.65 -4.25 -4.65
N GLY A 79 0.19 -5.19 -5.47
CA GLY A 79 -1.23 -5.52 -5.63
C GLY A 79 -2.04 -4.45 -6.36
N GLY A 80 -1.40 -3.43 -6.94
CA GLY A 80 -2.05 -2.29 -7.56
C GLY A 80 -2.97 -2.65 -8.72
N ARG A 81 -2.66 -3.71 -9.47
CA ARG A 81 -3.53 -4.24 -10.53
C ARG A 81 -4.84 -4.84 -10.01
N HIS A 82 -4.92 -5.16 -8.71
CA HIS A 82 -6.13 -5.63 -8.04
C HIS A 82 -6.83 -4.55 -7.22
N ALA A 83 -6.18 -3.39 -7.02
CA ALA A 83 -6.71 -2.30 -6.22
C ALA A 83 -7.81 -1.54 -6.98
N THR A 84 -8.82 -1.07 -6.26
CA THR A 84 -9.85 -0.15 -6.77
C THR A 84 -9.41 1.32 -6.70
N TRP A 85 -8.51 1.61 -5.75
CA TRP A 85 -8.00 2.94 -5.48
C TRP A 85 -6.49 2.91 -5.26
N LEU A 86 -5.81 4.00 -5.59
CA LEU A 86 -4.37 4.16 -5.43
C LEU A 86 -4.06 5.38 -4.59
N GLY A 87 -2.97 5.30 -3.83
CA GLY A 87 -2.41 6.45 -3.11
C GLY A 87 -1.22 7.05 -3.85
N ALA A 88 -1.37 8.26 -4.36
CA ALA A 88 -0.27 9.05 -4.90
C ALA A 88 0.26 9.99 -3.80
N HIS A 89 1.34 9.59 -3.14
CA HIS A 89 1.98 10.41 -2.11
C HIS A 89 2.79 11.54 -2.76
N CYS A 90 2.53 12.78 -2.37
CA CYS A 90 3.07 13.99 -2.99
C CYS A 90 3.48 15.04 -1.96
N PRO A 91 4.63 15.72 -2.14
CA PRO A 91 4.84 17.02 -1.55
C PRO A 91 3.92 18.05 -2.21
N ILE A 92 3.42 18.99 -1.40
CA ILE A 92 2.48 20.02 -1.83
C ILE A 92 3.22 21.30 -2.21
N PHE A 93 2.81 21.88 -3.33
CA PHE A 93 3.24 23.17 -3.83
C PHE A 93 2.05 24.11 -3.90
N LYS A 94 2.27 25.39 -3.65
CA LYS A 94 1.27 26.44 -3.85
C LYS A 94 1.04 26.65 -5.35
N ALA A 95 -0.02 27.40 -5.69
CA ALA A 95 -0.34 27.75 -7.08
C ALA A 95 0.79 28.48 -7.83
N ASP A 96 1.66 29.21 -7.12
CA ASP A 96 2.85 29.87 -7.68
C ASP A 96 4.05 28.94 -7.91
N GLY A 97 3.91 27.65 -7.57
CA GLY A 97 4.96 26.63 -7.69
C GLY A 97 5.95 26.61 -6.52
N SER A 98 5.81 27.46 -5.51
CA SER A 98 6.64 27.40 -4.30
C SER A 98 6.19 26.27 -3.36
N PRO A 99 7.10 25.67 -2.55
CA PRO A 99 6.72 24.68 -1.55
C PRO A 99 5.67 25.20 -0.56
N ARG A 100 4.64 24.40 -0.29
CA ARG A 100 3.69 24.66 0.80
C ARG A 100 4.30 24.15 2.10
N LEU A 101 4.71 25.06 2.98
CA LEU A 101 5.28 24.70 4.28
C LEU A 101 4.20 24.61 5.36
N ASP A 102 4.40 23.73 6.33
CA ASP A 102 3.68 23.67 7.60
C ASP A 102 4.24 24.67 8.62
N GLU A 103 3.67 24.68 9.83
CA GLU A 103 4.06 25.58 10.93
C GLU A 103 5.50 25.33 11.42
N THR A 104 6.05 24.15 11.16
CA THR A 104 7.44 23.78 11.51
C THR A 104 8.44 24.11 10.41
N GLY A 105 7.96 24.66 9.28
CA GLY A 105 8.78 24.97 8.11
C GLY A 105 9.08 23.76 7.23
N ARG A 106 8.47 22.59 7.49
CA ARG A 106 8.60 21.41 6.63
C ARG A 106 7.61 21.50 5.47
N GLN A 107 7.99 20.97 4.31
CA GLN A 107 7.05 20.90 3.20
C GLN A 107 5.92 19.91 3.53
N GLN A 108 4.68 20.36 3.37
CA GLN A 108 3.51 19.53 3.56
C GLN A 108 3.49 18.40 2.55
N GLU A 109 3.10 17.21 3.00
CA GLU A 109 2.91 16.05 2.16
C GLU A 109 1.49 15.51 2.33
N ARG A 110 0.86 15.11 1.23
CA ARG A 110 -0.44 14.43 1.26
C ARG A 110 -0.41 13.20 0.37
N THR A 111 -1.24 12.23 0.71
CA THR A 111 -1.54 11.07 -0.13
C THR A 111 -2.85 11.35 -0.86
N MET A 112 -2.77 11.44 -2.17
CA MET A 112 -3.90 11.65 -3.07
C MET A 112 -4.55 10.30 -3.37
N LEU A 113 -5.86 10.16 -3.12
CA LEU A 113 -6.61 8.96 -3.42
C LEU A 113 -7.25 9.09 -4.80
N VAL A 114 -6.84 8.23 -5.73
CA VAL A 114 -7.31 8.22 -7.12
C VAL A 114 -7.84 6.85 -7.50
N ARG A 115 -8.78 6.77 -8.44
CA ARG A 115 -9.26 5.47 -8.93
C ARG A 115 -8.17 4.83 -9.77
N THR A 116 -8.04 3.52 -9.65
CA THR A 116 -7.07 2.74 -10.45
C THR A 116 -7.31 2.85 -11.97
N GLY A 117 -8.54 3.14 -12.39
CA GLY A 117 -8.87 3.35 -13.81
C GLY A 117 -8.38 4.67 -14.39
N ASP A 118 -8.02 5.64 -13.54
CA ASP A 118 -7.63 7.00 -13.96
C ASP A 118 -6.11 7.17 -14.12
N VAL A 119 -5.33 6.12 -13.84
CA VAL A 119 -3.87 6.17 -13.92
C VAL A 119 -3.34 5.47 -15.18
N GLN A 120 -2.16 5.88 -15.61
CA GLN A 120 -1.41 5.15 -16.63
C GLN A 120 -0.48 4.14 -15.99
N TRP A 121 -0.71 2.86 -16.24
CA TRP A 121 0.15 1.78 -15.74
C TRP A 121 1.36 1.54 -16.63
N THR A 122 2.49 1.20 -16.02
CA THR A 122 3.68 0.70 -16.70
C THR A 122 4.15 -0.57 -16.01
N ASP A 123 4.20 -1.66 -16.76
CA ASP A 123 4.81 -2.90 -16.27
C ASP A 123 6.32 -2.71 -16.17
N ILE A 124 6.82 -2.80 -14.94
CA ILE A 124 8.25 -2.70 -14.63
C ILE A 124 8.71 -3.81 -13.69
N TRP A 125 7.81 -4.71 -13.26
CA TRP A 125 8.04 -5.58 -12.12
C TRP A 125 8.67 -6.93 -12.51
N ASN A 126 9.85 -6.88 -13.12
CA ASN A 126 10.64 -8.07 -13.43
C ASN A 126 11.75 -8.32 -12.39
N THR A 127 11.37 -8.96 -11.27
CA THR A 127 12.25 -9.21 -10.11
C THR A 127 12.50 -10.69 -9.88
N VAL A 128 13.43 -11.05 -8.98
CA VAL A 128 13.76 -12.46 -8.66
C VAL A 128 12.86 -13.07 -7.57
N GLY A 129 12.18 -12.25 -6.79
CA GLY A 129 11.35 -12.67 -5.66
C GLY A 129 10.16 -11.74 -5.48
N LEU A 130 9.11 -12.22 -4.82
CA LEU A 130 7.82 -11.52 -4.73
C LEU A 130 7.26 -11.11 -6.11
N ARG A 131 7.55 -11.87 -7.17
CA ARG A 131 7.12 -11.56 -8.55
C ARG A 131 5.62 -11.40 -8.68
N GLY A 132 4.85 -12.21 -7.95
CA GLY A 132 3.39 -12.20 -7.96
C GLY A 132 2.76 -10.96 -7.33
N THR A 133 3.54 -10.06 -6.70
CA THR A 133 2.99 -8.81 -6.18
C THR A 133 2.63 -7.82 -7.29
N ALA A 134 3.20 -7.99 -8.49
CA ALA A 134 3.03 -7.11 -9.64
C ALA A 134 3.12 -5.64 -9.22
N SER A 135 4.22 -5.29 -8.52
CA SER A 135 4.42 -3.96 -7.90
C SER A 135 4.84 -2.92 -8.93
N ASP A 136 4.05 -2.87 -10.01
CA ASP A 136 4.21 -2.01 -11.17
C ASP A 136 4.18 -0.53 -10.80
N GLN A 137 4.49 0.26 -11.82
CA GLN A 137 4.45 1.70 -11.76
C GLN A 137 3.13 2.23 -12.28
N PHE A 138 2.64 3.31 -11.69
CA PHE A 138 1.57 4.11 -12.26
C PHE A 138 1.97 5.59 -12.36
N ALA A 139 1.34 6.30 -13.28
CA ALA A 139 1.58 7.71 -13.53
C ALA A 139 0.28 8.52 -13.60
N LEU A 140 0.38 9.77 -13.18
CA LEU A 140 -0.63 10.81 -13.35
C LEU A 140 0.03 12.00 -14.03
N THR A 141 -0.70 12.69 -14.91
CA THR A 141 -0.24 13.89 -15.60
C THR A 141 -1.33 14.94 -15.54
N ASP A 142 -1.04 16.06 -14.88
CA ASP A 142 -1.97 17.17 -14.61
C ASP A 142 -3.37 16.74 -14.13
N PHE A 143 -3.43 15.66 -13.35
CA PHE A 143 -4.68 15.05 -12.90
C PHE A 143 -5.25 15.83 -11.72
N PHE A 144 -6.54 16.18 -11.77
CA PHE A 144 -7.20 16.88 -10.68
C PHE A 144 -7.64 15.90 -9.59
N VAL A 145 -7.24 16.18 -8.34
CA VAL A 145 -7.69 15.45 -7.16
C VAL A 145 -8.35 16.44 -6.19
N ARG A 146 -9.58 16.15 -5.77
CA ARG A 146 -10.31 16.96 -4.79
C ARG A 146 -9.56 16.99 -3.46
N ALA A 147 -9.62 18.12 -2.76
CA ALA A 147 -8.99 18.26 -1.44
C ALA A 147 -9.44 17.18 -0.45
N ASP A 148 -10.72 16.81 -0.46
CA ASP A 148 -11.29 15.79 0.42
C ASP A 148 -10.97 14.34 0.01
N HIS A 149 -10.36 14.12 -1.16
CA HIS A 149 -9.80 12.84 -1.58
C HIS A 149 -8.28 12.80 -1.33
N SER A 150 -7.82 13.53 -0.33
CA SER A 150 -6.42 13.54 0.07
C SER A 150 -6.29 13.51 1.58
N ILE A 151 -5.24 12.88 2.08
CA ILE A 151 -4.97 12.76 3.52
C ILE A 151 -3.49 13.04 3.82
N THR A 152 -3.18 13.54 5.01
CA THR A 152 -1.86 13.38 5.61
C THR A 152 -1.72 11.97 6.19
N ARG A 153 -0.49 11.53 6.40
CA ARG A 153 -0.20 10.28 7.14
C ARG A 153 0.13 10.54 8.61
N ASP A 154 -0.16 11.76 9.08
CA ASP A 154 0.10 12.20 10.43
C ASP A 154 -1.15 11.96 11.29
N PHE A 155 -0.99 11.08 12.29
CA PHE A 155 -2.07 10.66 13.15
C PHE A 155 -2.64 11.82 13.98
N GLU A 156 -1.79 12.70 14.48
CA GLU A 156 -2.21 13.78 15.39
C GLU A 156 -2.93 14.90 14.63
N LEU A 157 -2.56 15.10 13.36
CA LEU A 157 -3.11 16.18 12.54
C LEU A 157 -4.49 15.87 11.94
N GLU A 158 -4.72 14.65 11.44
CA GLU A 158 -5.87 14.40 10.57
C GLU A 158 -6.60 13.08 10.83
N CYS A 159 -6.20 12.29 11.83
CA CYS A 159 -6.99 11.13 12.22
C CYS A 159 -8.31 11.57 12.85
N ARG A 160 -9.43 11.11 12.29
CA ARG A 160 -10.80 11.45 12.69
C ARG A 160 -11.48 10.36 13.50
N GLU A 161 -10.94 9.13 13.47
CA GLU A 161 -11.53 7.96 14.11
C GLU A 161 -10.68 7.45 15.28
N SER A 162 -11.23 7.49 16.49
CA SER A 162 -10.54 7.09 17.73
C SER A 162 -10.69 5.61 18.08
N GLY A 163 -11.35 4.83 17.21
CA GLY A 163 -11.57 3.40 17.41
C GLY A 163 -10.27 2.62 17.65
N PRO A 164 -10.32 1.51 18.40
CA PRO A 164 -9.12 0.77 18.83
C PRO A 164 -8.26 0.26 17.68
N LEU A 165 -8.86 -0.01 16.51
CA LEU A 165 -8.15 -0.38 15.29
C LEU A 165 -7.19 0.72 14.83
N TYR A 166 -7.64 1.98 14.86
CA TYR A 166 -6.90 3.12 14.32
C TYR A 166 -5.84 3.66 15.27
N ARG A 167 -5.83 3.23 16.54
CA ARG A 167 -4.73 3.52 17.47
C ARG A 167 -3.39 2.94 17.01
N MET A 168 -3.42 1.96 16.10
CA MET A 168 -2.25 1.54 15.34
C MET A 168 -2.20 2.34 14.04
N GLY A 169 -1.24 3.26 13.91
CA GLY A 169 -1.05 3.99 12.65
C GLY A 169 -0.72 3.07 11.47
N ALA A 170 -0.93 3.55 10.25
CA ALA A 170 -0.63 2.80 9.03
C ALA A 170 0.81 2.26 8.99
N GLY A 171 1.78 3.05 9.49
CA GLY A 171 3.19 2.64 9.61
C GLY A 171 3.38 1.38 10.46
N THR A 172 2.76 1.31 11.63
CA THR A 172 2.82 0.12 12.50
C THR A 172 2.13 -1.08 11.84
N CYS A 173 1.01 -0.85 11.15
CA CYS A 173 0.33 -1.91 10.40
C CYS A 173 1.26 -2.52 9.33
N TYR A 174 1.95 -1.69 8.55
CA TYR A 174 2.95 -2.15 7.58
C TYR A 174 4.09 -2.93 8.23
N GLN A 175 4.67 -2.41 9.31
CA GLN A 175 5.78 -3.07 10.01
C GLN A 175 5.40 -4.47 10.50
N VAL A 176 4.24 -4.59 11.16
CA VAL A 176 3.73 -5.88 11.67
C VAL A 176 3.42 -6.83 10.52
N GLY A 177 2.77 -6.35 9.45
CA GLY A 177 2.41 -7.18 8.31
C GLY A 177 3.64 -7.68 7.53
N PHE A 178 4.62 -6.82 7.26
CA PHE A 178 5.85 -7.23 6.58
C PHE A 178 6.71 -8.17 7.42
N ALA A 179 6.76 -7.97 8.74
CA ALA A 179 7.38 -8.93 9.65
C ALA A 179 6.67 -10.30 9.60
N ALA A 180 5.33 -10.31 9.58
CA ALA A 180 4.55 -11.54 9.44
C ALA A 180 4.84 -12.28 8.13
N VAL A 181 4.96 -11.55 7.00
CA VAL A 181 5.34 -12.13 5.71
C VAL A 181 6.70 -12.82 5.82
N ALA A 182 7.70 -12.13 6.39
CA ALA A 182 9.04 -12.70 6.55
C ALA A 182 9.03 -13.97 7.44
N CYS A 183 8.29 -13.95 8.54
CA CYS A 183 8.12 -15.11 9.42
C CYS A 183 7.44 -16.29 8.70
N GLY A 184 6.38 -16.04 7.93
CA GLY A 184 5.68 -17.07 7.18
C GLY A 184 6.54 -17.71 6.10
N ILE A 185 7.33 -16.90 5.37
CA ILE A 185 8.31 -17.39 4.39
C ILE A 185 9.36 -18.28 5.08
N ALA A 186 9.93 -17.81 6.19
CA ALA A 186 10.95 -18.57 6.92
C ALA A 186 10.40 -19.90 7.43
N ARG A 187 9.16 -19.91 7.94
CA ARG A 187 8.49 -21.13 8.36
C ARG A 187 8.27 -22.08 7.19
N GLY A 188 7.69 -21.60 6.08
CA GLY A 188 7.45 -22.41 4.88
C GLY A 188 8.73 -23.02 4.31
N ALA A 189 9.82 -22.24 4.25
CA ALA A 189 11.12 -22.73 3.81
C ALA A 189 11.65 -23.87 4.70
N LEU A 190 11.55 -23.71 6.03
CA LEU A 190 11.95 -24.75 6.98
C LEU A 190 11.12 -26.02 6.82
N ASP A 191 9.80 -25.90 6.65
CA ASP A 191 8.93 -27.07 6.49
C ASP A 191 9.21 -27.82 5.18
N CYS A 192 9.39 -27.09 4.08
CA CYS A 192 9.81 -27.67 2.80
C CYS A 192 11.16 -28.38 2.91
N PHE A 193 12.11 -27.79 3.62
CA PHE A 193 13.40 -28.42 3.87
C PHE A 193 13.25 -29.72 4.67
N LEU A 194 12.46 -29.71 5.75
CA LEU A 194 12.22 -30.89 6.58
C LEU A 194 11.50 -32.00 5.83
N ASP A 195 10.53 -31.66 4.97
CA ASP A 195 9.83 -32.61 4.11
C ASP A 195 10.83 -33.29 3.14
N VAL A 196 11.61 -32.50 2.43
CA VAL A 196 12.65 -33.01 1.52
C VAL A 196 13.66 -33.87 2.27
N ALA A 197 14.15 -33.42 3.44
CA ALA A 197 15.14 -34.16 4.21
C ALA A 197 14.63 -35.51 4.73
N ARG A 198 13.33 -35.61 5.06
CA ARG A 198 12.72 -36.83 5.59
C ARG A 198 12.25 -37.79 4.51
N ASN A 199 11.70 -37.25 3.42
CA ASN A 199 10.89 -38.02 2.48
C ASN A 199 11.53 -38.17 1.10
N LYS A 200 12.57 -37.39 0.76
CA LYS A 200 13.21 -37.49 -0.56
C LYS A 200 14.00 -38.79 -0.69
N VAL A 201 13.54 -39.65 -1.59
CA VAL A 201 14.27 -40.84 -2.00
C VAL A 201 15.34 -40.45 -3.03
N PRO A 202 16.63 -40.76 -2.81
CA PRO A 202 17.66 -40.51 -3.79
C PRO A 202 17.40 -41.25 -5.10
N ARG A 203 17.78 -40.61 -6.22
CA ARG A 203 17.64 -41.21 -7.55
C ARG A 203 18.38 -42.55 -7.59
N GLY A 204 17.66 -43.62 -7.94
CA GLY A 204 18.21 -44.99 -8.04
C GLY A 204 17.94 -45.88 -6.83
N LEU A 205 17.36 -45.35 -5.75
CA LEU A 205 16.89 -46.13 -4.61
C LEU A 205 15.36 -46.24 -4.66
N LYS A 206 14.81 -47.35 -4.13
CA LYS A 206 13.38 -47.49 -3.85
C LYS A 206 13.12 -47.10 -2.40
N SER A 207 11.98 -46.48 -2.12
CA SER A 207 11.50 -46.37 -0.74
C SER A 207 11.41 -47.78 -0.13
N PRO A 208 11.75 -47.95 1.17
CA PRO A 208 11.48 -49.18 1.89
C PRO A 208 10.02 -49.63 1.79
#